data_AF-A0AAD8YK50-F1
#
_entry.id   AF-A0AAD8YK50-F1
#
_cell.length_a   1.000
_cell.length_b   1.000
_cell.length_c   1.000
_cell.angle_alpha   90.00
_cell.angle_beta   90.00
_cell.angle_gamma   90.00
#
_symmetry.space_group_name_H-M   'P 1'
#
loop_
_entity.id
_entity.type
_entity.pdbx_description
1 polymer ?
#
loop_
_entity_poly.entity_id
_entity_poly.type
_entity_poly.pdbx_seq_one_letter_code
_entity_poly.pdbx_strand_id
1 'polypeptide(L)'
;MVVLSASILSNRGSKALVSRQFVEMNRLRVEGLLAAFPKLMGHSKQHTFVETDAVRYVYQPLENGMFLLLITTKASNIVEDLGTLRLLAKVVPDVTGSLSEHAINEHAFEIIFAFDEVLTTGGYKEDISPSTIRTNLEMHSHEEEMALMLKKSKEDAAKEQMQQQAKAIKDRQMAALRDNLMNGGGMGGAGAGGRSQGGMVGFGGGGGQGGQGAGGGFDMFGQQGGQGGGGMGGGGSGPGMGGMSDNPYANLGKSSAAPEPEAPKVIAKGMKLGGIGGTNKKKDNLMAGMMAEDNLLGGGGNAADPFGLGLAAPAAAPVPAAPSAPATMLVEEKISVNMTREGEIKSSEVKGTITYTANTDAGTMANIAVNKSVYGAKCGSGWSFATHPKVDKKVYEQSGVLCIKGGKGFPLNRPVGILRWTYNGEDSAPITVNCWPEDEGGSINVNMEFELQRNDAVITDVNILFPLGSTDAPAIESIDGQYKHDPNTGMMCWHQDVIDANNASGSLEFSIAGSNLDAFFPVQIAFTSQSLMCPMEIVSLTNATNGSAIPNNMTVRVVPESYQCL
;
A
#
# COMPACT_ATOMS: atom_id res chain seq x y z
N MET A 1 -0.10 18.29 14.03
CA MET A 1 -0.09 17.95 12.59
C MET A 1 -0.29 16.45 12.51
N VAL A 2 -1.54 15.98 12.63
CA VAL A 2 -1.81 14.54 12.80
C VAL A 2 -3.21 14.19 12.29
N VAL A 3 -3.33 13.03 11.64
CA VAL A 3 -4.60 12.34 11.39
C VAL A 3 -5.03 11.69 12.71
N LEU A 4 -6.20 12.08 13.22
CA LEU A 4 -6.71 11.58 14.49
C LEU A 4 -7.34 10.19 14.32
N SER A 5 -8.10 10.01 13.24
CA SER A 5 -8.86 8.79 12.96
C SER A 5 -9.07 8.61 11.46
N ALA A 6 -9.04 7.35 11.00
CA ALA A 6 -9.49 6.94 9.67
C ALA A 6 -10.68 5.99 9.81
N SER A 7 -11.76 6.24 9.08
CA SER A 7 -13.02 5.52 9.21
C SER A 7 -13.65 5.23 7.86
N ILE A 8 -14.23 4.04 7.71
CA ILE A 8 -15.07 3.66 6.58
C ILE A 8 -16.52 3.68 7.07
N LEU A 9 -17.37 4.43 6.37
CA LEU A 9 -18.77 4.61 6.70
C LEU A 9 -19.67 3.93 5.65
N SER A 10 -20.79 3.38 6.12
CA SER A 10 -21.84 2.76 5.31
C SER A 10 -22.54 3.78 4.41
N ASN A 11 -23.44 3.28 3.55
CA ASN A 11 -24.29 4.14 2.73
C ASN A 11 -25.02 5.21 3.59
N ARG A 12 -24.93 6.48 3.16
CA ARG A 12 -25.38 7.72 3.85
C ARG A 12 -24.54 8.20 5.03
N GLY A 13 -23.38 7.60 5.31
CA GLY A 13 -22.43 8.05 6.33
C GLY A 13 -22.88 7.85 7.78
N SER A 14 -24.04 7.23 8.04
CA SER A 14 -24.66 7.17 9.37
C SER A 14 -24.09 6.10 10.30
N LYS A 15 -23.39 5.09 9.75
CA LYS A 15 -22.83 3.98 10.51
C LYS A 15 -21.37 3.79 10.13
N ALA A 16 -20.50 3.73 11.13
CA ALA A 16 -19.11 3.33 10.92
C ALA A 16 -19.01 1.81 10.77
N LEU A 17 -18.44 1.35 9.66
CA LEU A 17 -18.11 -0.05 9.41
C LEU A 17 -16.81 -0.40 10.11
N VAL A 18 -15.77 0.40 9.87
CA VAL A 18 -14.45 0.29 10.49
C VAL A 18 -13.99 1.68 10.89
N SER A 19 -13.39 1.82 12.06
CA SER A 19 -12.81 3.09 12.52
C SER A 19 -11.55 2.83 13.31
N ARG A 20 -10.41 3.29 12.78
CA ARG A 20 -9.10 3.18 13.42
C ARG A 20 -8.67 4.54 13.96
N GLN A 21 -8.39 4.61 15.25
CA GLN A 21 -7.87 5.82 15.91
C GLN A 21 -6.35 5.71 16.04
N PHE A 22 -5.64 6.75 15.61
CA PHE A 22 -4.18 6.88 15.70
C PHE A 22 -3.75 7.79 16.84
N VAL A 23 -4.68 8.52 17.43
CA VAL A 23 -4.45 9.34 18.61
C VAL A 23 -5.45 8.94 19.68
N GLU A 24 -5.03 8.95 20.94
CA GLU A 24 -5.89 8.59 22.06
C GLU A 24 -7.12 9.51 22.13
N MET A 25 -8.30 8.93 21.95
CA MET A 25 -9.57 9.64 21.94
C MET A 25 -10.59 8.82 22.73
N ASN A 26 -11.35 9.50 23.60
CA ASN A 26 -12.45 8.87 24.30
C ASN A 26 -13.52 8.41 23.29
N ARG A 27 -14.09 7.22 23.49
CA ARG A 27 -15.11 6.62 22.64
C ARG A 27 -16.28 7.56 22.35
N LEU A 28 -16.77 8.26 23.37
CA LEU A 28 -17.86 9.25 23.23
C LEU A 28 -17.51 10.37 22.23
N ARG A 29 -16.25 10.79 22.20
CA ARG A 29 -15.76 11.82 21.27
C ARG A 29 -15.72 11.27 19.85
N VAL A 30 -15.25 10.04 19.66
CA VAL A 30 -15.20 9.39 18.33
C VAL A 30 -16.61 9.21 17.77
N GLU A 31 -17.52 8.62 18.55
CA GLU A 31 -18.91 8.41 18.15
C GLU A 31 -19.61 9.75 17.86
N GLY A 32 -19.39 10.79 18.69
CA GLY A 32 -19.93 12.13 18.46
C GLY A 32 -19.43 12.77 17.17
N LEU A 33 -18.14 12.64 16.86
CA LEU A 33 -17.56 13.18 15.63
C LEU A 33 -18.05 12.44 14.37
N LEU A 34 -18.22 11.13 14.44
CA LEU A 34 -18.74 10.33 13.32
C LEU A 34 -20.24 10.57 13.12
N ALA A 35 -21.03 10.71 14.19
CA ALA A 35 -22.46 10.99 14.11
C ALA A 35 -22.77 12.41 13.58
N ALA A 36 -21.85 13.36 13.74
CA ALA A 36 -21.98 14.70 13.20
C ALA A 36 -21.75 14.75 11.67
N PHE A 37 -20.90 13.87 11.13
CA PHE A 37 -20.45 13.91 9.73
C PHE A 37 -21.60 13.91 8.69
N PRO A 38 -22.63 13.05 8.76
CA PRO A 38 -23.74 13.07 7.79
C PRO A 38 -24.49 14.40 7.73
N LYS A 39 -24.59 15.12 8.86
CA LYS A 39 -25.25 16.44 8.92
C LYS A 39 -24.43 17.52 8.24
N LEU A 40 -23.11 17.35 8.20
CA LEU A 40 -22.17 18.28 7.58
C LEU A 40 -22.10 18.14 6.05
N MET A 41 -22.50 16.98 5.51
CA MET A 41 -22.58 16.74 4.07
C MET A 41 -23.76 17.44 3.38
N GLY A 42 -24.75 17.94 4.16
CA GLY A 42 -26.08 18.35 3.68
C GLY A 42 -26.23 19.71 2.99
N HIS A 43 -25.14 20.43 2.69
CA HIS A 43 -25.23 21.73 2.01
C HIS A 43 -24.19 21.85 0.90
N SER A 44 -24.65 21.74 -0.35
CA SER A 44 -24.08 22.32 -1.58
C SER A 44 -22.57 22.62 -1.57
N LYS A 45 -21.78 21.68 -2.08
CA LYS A 45 -20.56 21.83 -2.93
C LYS A 45 -19.74 20.55 -2.80
N GLN A 46 -19.16 20.09 -3.91
CA GLN A 46 -18.22 18.98 -3.97
C GLN A 46 -16.89 19.37 -3.28
N HIS A 47 -16.90 19.53 -1.96
CA HIS A 47 -15.68 19.71 -1.19
C HIS A 47 -15.19 18.36 -0.70
N THR A 48 -13.91 18.06 -0.92
CA THR A 48 -13.23 16.85 -0.43
C THR A 48 -12.86 16.94 1.06
N PHE A 49 -13.28 18.03 1.73
CA PHE A 49 -13.12 18.22 3.16
C PHE A 49 -14.16 19.21 3.70
N VAL A 50 -14.48 19.10 5.00
CA VAL A 50 -15.33 20.03 5.76
C VAL A 50 -14.60 20.40 7.04
N GLU A 51 -14.53 21.69 7.35
CA GLU A 51 -13.96 22.18 8.61
C GLU A 51 -15.04 22.51 9.63
N THR A 52 -14.80 22.13 10.88
CA THR A 52 -15.60 22.55 12.03
C THR A 52 -14.72 23.30 13.03
N ASP A 53 -15.30 23.81 14.12
CA ASP A 53 -14.55 24.52 15.15
C ASP A 53 -13.47 23.66 15.82
N ALA A 54 -13.66 22.33 15.88
CA ALA A 54 -12.77 21.42 16.58
C ALA A 54 -11.84 20.63 15.64
N VAL A 55 -12.35 20.12 14.52
CA VAL A 55 -11.63 19.20 13.62
C VAL A 55 -11.94 19.47 12.16
N ARG A 56 -11.05 19.00 11.28
CA ARG A 56 -11.27 18.94 9.83
C ARG A 56 -11.63 17.49 9.47
N TYR A 57 -12.68 17.33 8.68
CA TYR A 57 -13.08 16.07 8.08
C TYR A 57 -12.59 16.08 6.63
N VAL A 58 -11.78 15.11 6.23
CA VAL A 58 -11.33 14.94 4.84
C VAL A 58 -11.93 13.63 4.36
N TYR A 59 -12.67 13.63 3.25
CA TYR A 59 -13.42 12.45 2.85
C TYR A 59 -13.48 12.27 1.34
N GLN A 60 -13.66 11.01 0.95
CA GLN A 60 -13.78 10.62 -0.44
C GLN A 60 -14.88 9.54 -0.53
N PRO A 61 -15.84 9.69 -1.46
CA PRO A 61 -16.79 8.63 -1.74
C PRO A 61 -16.07 7.39 -2.30
N LEU A 62 -16.44 6.22 -1.81
CA LEU A 62 -16.09 4.92 -2.36
C LEU A 62 -17.27 4.38 -3.17
N GLU A 63 -17.08 3.22 -3.81
CA GLU A 63 -18.17 2.51 -4.50
C GLU A 63 -19.32 2.14 -3.55
N ASN A 64 -20.51 1.88 -4.12
CA ASN A 64 -21.70 1.45 -3.39
C ASN A 64 -22.19 2.43 -2.30
N GLY A 65 -21.87 3.72 -2.45
CA GLY A 65 -22.32 4.79 -1.56
C GLY A 65 -21.61 4.83 -0.21
N MET A 66 -20.50 4.12 -0.06
CA MET A 66 -19.66 4.15 1.14
C MET A 66 -18.77 5.39 1.15
N PHE A 67 -18.28 5.78 2.32
CA PHE A 67 -17.38 6.93 2.46
C PHE A 67 -16.13 6.55 3.24
N LEU A 68 -14.97 6.91 2.71
CA LEU A 68 -13.72 6.93 3.47
C LEU A 68 -13.55 8.31 4.09
N LEU A 69 -13.36 8.36 5.40
CA LEU A 69 -13.30 9.57 6.21
C LEU A 69 -12.02 9.61 7.04
N LEU A 70 -11.25 10.69 6.91
CA LEU A 70 -10.19 11.06 7.83
C LEU A 70 -10.66 12.22 8.70
N ILE A 71 -10.42 12.10 10.01
CA ILE A 71 -10.60 13.20 10.97
C ILE A 71 -9.21 13.71 11.31
N THR A 72 -8.93 14.97 11.02
CA THR A 72 -7.62 15.58 11.23
C THR A 72 -7.73 16.87 12.03
N THR A 73 -6.61 17.32 12.61
CA THR A 73 -6.54 18.63 13.27
C THR A 73 -6.52 19.76 12.24
N LYS A 74 -7.09 20.94 12.49
CA LYS A 74 -7.02 22.08 11.55
C LYS A 74 -5.61 22.51 11.15
N ALA A 75 -4.62 22.23 11.99
CA ALA A 75 -3.20 22.49 11.75
C ALA A 75 -2.49 21.37 10.95
N SER A 76 -3.19 20.32 10.49
CA SER A 76 -2.60 19.32 9.60
C SER A 76 -2.47 19.86 8.18
N ASN A 77 -1.49 19.32 7.46
CA ASN A 77 -1.31 19.63 6.05
C ASN A 77 -2.38 18.90 5.23
N ILE A 78 -3.36 19.64 4.72
CA ILE A 78 -4.47 19.08 3.97
C ILE A 78 -4.03 18.35 2.68
N VAL A 79 -2.94 18.78 2.05
CA VAL A 79 -2.42 18.14 0.83
C VAL A 79 -1.88 16.75 1.15
N GLU A 80 -1.24 16.61 2.31
CA GLU A 80 -0.75 15.33 2.82
C GLU A 80 -1.90 14.44 3.25
N ASP A 81 -2.88 14.97 3.99
CA ASP A 81 -4.09 14.25 4.41
C ASP A 81 -4.88 13.71 3.19
N LEU A 82 -5.03 14.51 2.12
CA LEU A 82 -5.63 14.08 0.86
C LEU A 82 -4.79 13.00 0.15
N GLY A 83 -3.46 13.08 0.26
CA GLY A 83 -2.55 12.04 -0.23
C GLY A 83 -2.75 10.72 0.51
N THR A 84 -2.84 10.77 1.85
CA THR A 84 -3.14 9.63 2.71
C THR A 84 -4.50 9.03 2.38
N LEU A 85 -5.53 9.86 2.25
CA LEU A 85 -6.88 9.41 1.89
C LEU A 85 -6.90 8.66 0.56
N ARG A 86 -6.22 9.19 -0.47
CA ARG A 86 -6.11 8.53 -1.78
C ARG A 86 -5.34 7.22 -1.74
N LEU A 87 -4.34 7.11 -0.87
CA LEU A 87 -3.61 5.86 -0.67
C LEU A 87 -4.51 4.82 0.00
N LEU A 88 -5.17 5.18 1.10
CA LEU A 88 -6.12 4.31 1.81
C LEU A 88 -7.28 3.87 0.90
N ALA A 89 -7.82 4.76 0.06
CA ALA A 89 -8.86 4.41 -0.90
C ALA A 89 -8.44 3.36 -1.94
N LYS A 90 -7.13 3.21 -2.21
CA LYS A 90 -6.59 2.14 -3.05
C LYS A 90 -6.28 0.87 -2.27
N VAL A 91 -5.85 1.00 -1.02
CA VAL A 91 -5.51 -0.14 -0.15
C VAL A 91 -6.76 -0.90 0.28
N VAL A 92 -7.87 -0.22 0.57
CA VAL A 92 -9.13 -0.87 0.98
C VAL A 92 -9.59 -1.94 -0.03
N PRO A 93 -9.81 -1.64 -1.33
CA PRO A 93 -10.19 -2.67 -2.30
C PRO A 93 -9.10 -3.72 -2.55
N ASP A 94 -7.82 -3.37 -2.36
CA ASP A 94 -6.71 -4.33 -2.51
C ASP A 94 -6.73 -5.41 -1.42
N VAL A 95 -7.12 -5.03 -0.20
CA VAL A 95 -7.25 -5.95 0.94
C VAL A 95 -8.58 -6.72 0.88
N THR A 96 -9.70 -6.05 0.59
CA THR A 96 -11.02 -6.69 0.65
C THR A 96 -11.43 -7.43 -0.63
N GLY A 97 -10.71 -7.23 -1.74
CA GLY A 97 -11.03 -7.77 -3.07
C GLY A 97 -12.30 -7.20 -3.73
N SER A 98 -13.24 -6.68 -2.94
CA SER A 98 -14.46 -6.02 -3.38
C SER A 98 -14.87 -4.90 -2.43
N LEU A 99 -15.50 -3.84 -2.95
CA LEU A 99 -16.02 -2.73 -2.16
C LEU A 99 -17.49 -2.98 -1.76
N SER A 100 -17.72 -3.98 -0.90
CA SER A 100 -19.04 -4.24 -0.30
C SER A 100 -18.99 -4.09 1.22
N GLU A 101 -20.12 -3.72 1.84
CA GLU A 101 -20.19 -3.63 3.31
C GLU A 101 -19.89 -4.98 3.98
N HIS A 102 -20.25 -6.09 3.33
CA HIS A 102 -19.94 -7.43 3.83
C HIS A 102 -18.44 -7.70 3.84
N ALA A 103 -17.75 -7.47 2.72
CA ALA A 103 -16.31 -7.69 2.59
C ALA A 103 -15.50 -6.81 3.57
N ILE A 104 -15.91 -5.56 3.76
CA ILE A 104 -15.25 -4.65 4.73
C ILE A 104 -15.36 -5.17 6.17
N ASN A 105 -16.51 -5.74 6.55
CA ASN A 105 -16.68 -6.30 7.89
C ASN A 105 -15.91 -7.62 8.05
N GLU A 106 -15.84 -8.45 7.02
CA GLU A 106 -15.08 -9.70 7.02
C GLU A 106 -13.57 -9.46 7.17
N HIS A 107 -13.05 -8.47 6.45
CA HIS A 107 -11.63 -8.10 6.43
C HIS A 107 -11.28 -6.91 7.35
N ALA A 108 -12.10 -6.65 8.39
CA ALA A 108 -11.94 -5.45 9.24
C ALA A 108 -10.57 -5.37 9.94
N PHE A 109 -10.01 -6.50 10.38
CA PHE A 109 -8.70 -6.54 11.03
C PHE A 109 -7.56 -6.28 10.04
N GLU A 110 -7.64 -6.85 8.84
CA GLU A 110 -6.64 -6.63 7.79
C GLU A 110 -6.64 -5.17 7.33
N ILE A 111 -7.82 -4.55 7.24
CA ILE A 111 -7.95 -3.10 6.99
C ILE A 111 -7.26 -2.30 8.09
N ILE A 112 -7.45 -2.67 9.38
CA ILE A 112 -6.80 -1.99 10.51
C ILE A 112 -5.27 -2.09 10.40
N PHE A 113 -4.74 -3.29 10.11
CA PHE A 113 -3.31 -3.46 9.93
C PHE A 113 -2.79 -2.67 8.72
N ALA A 114 -3.53 -2.67 7.61
CA ALA A 114 -3.17 -1.92 6.43
C ALA A 114 -3.19 -0.40 6.68
N PHE A 115 -4.08 0.06 7.56
CA PHE A 115 -4.14 1.45 8.00
C PHE A 115 -2.96 1.82 8.90
N ASP A 116 -2.52 0.91 9.77
CA ASP A 116 -1.34 1.08 10.63
C ASP A 116 -0.02 1.10 9.82
N GLU A 117 0.04 0.43 8.67
CA GLU A 117 1.17 0.55 7.73
C GLU A 117 1.23 1.89 7.00
N VAL A 118 0.09 2.58 6.87
CA VAL A 118 0.01 3.88 6.19
C VAL A 118 0.16 5.04 7.17
N LEU A 119 -0.29 4.86 8.40
CA LEU A 119 -0.32 5.86 9.45
C LEU A 119 0.26 5.30 10.76
N THR A 120 1.32 5.92 11.26
CA THR A 120 1.89 5.57 12.56
C THR A 120 0.91 5.84 13.71
N THR A 121 1.13 5.27 14.90
CA THR A 121 0.42 5.50 16.19
C THR A 121 0.44 6.96 16.71
N GLY A 122 0.90 7.92 15.90
CA GLY A 122 0.77 9.35 16.15
C GLY A 122 -0.04 10.08 15.10
N GLY A 123 -0.60 9.39 14.10
CA GLY A 123 -1.34 10.01 12.99
C GLY A 123 -0.46 10.66 11.94
N TYR A 124 0.82 10.24 11.85
CA TYR A 124 1.76 10.70 10.83
C TYR A 124 1.74 9.75 9.65
N LYS A 125 1.75 10.31 8.44
CA LYS A 125 1.79 9.53 7.21
C LYS A 125 3.16 8.89 7.03
N GLU A 126 3.17 7.62 6.66
CA GLU A 126 4.37 6.94 6.19
C GLU A 126 4.43 6.94 4.66
N ASP A 127 5.62 7.19 4.10
CA ASP A 127 5.85 7.17 2.66
C ASP A 127 6.10 5.74 2.18
N ILE A 128 5.05 4.94 2.17
CA ILE A 128 5.07 3.53 1.78
C ILE A 128 4.31 3.29 0.46
N SER A 129 4.76 2.31 -0.33
CA SER A 129 4.10 1.93 -1.58
C SER A 129 3.01 0.88 -1.34
N PRO A 130 1.92 0.83 -2.14
CA PRO A 130 0.89 -0.20 -2.02
C PRO A 130 1.43 -1.63 -2.07
N SER A 131 2.46 -1.88 -2.89
CA SER A 131 3.15 -3.17 -2.96
C SER A 131 3.89 -3.53 -1.67
N THR A 132 4.51 -2.55 -1.02
CA THR A 132 5.20 -2.78 0.26
C THR A 132 4.20 -3.04 1.38
N ILE A 133 3.07 -2.33 1.39
CA ILE A 133 1.98 -2.59 2.34
C ILE A 133 1.55 -4.06 2.24
N ARG A 134 1.36 -4.59 1.02
CA ARG A 134 1.00 -5.99 0.81
C ARG A 134 2.03 -6.96 1.41
N THR A 135 3.31 -6.75 1.14
CA THR A 135 4.38 -7.59 1.71
C THR A 135 4.43 -7.49 3.24
N ASN A 136 4.20 -6.31 3.81
CA ASN A 136 4.17 -6.13 5.26
C ASN A 136 2.95 -6.82 5.89
N LEU A 137 1.80 -6.81 5.21
CA LEU A 137 0.58 -7.51 5.64
C LEU A 137 0.73 -9.04 5.63
N GLU A 138 1.62 -9.61 4.83
CA GLU A 138 1.96 -11.04 4.89
C GLU A 138 2.62 -11.41 6.24
N MET A 139 3.09 -10.41 7.01
CA MET A 139 3.76 -10.56 8.32
C MET A 139 4.90 -11.60 8.30
N HIS A 140 5.52 -11.80 7.14
CA HIS A 140 6.54 -12.83 6.97
C HIS A 140 7.92 -12.32 7.41
N SER A 141 8.39 -12.80 8.56
CA SER A 141 9.72 -12.47 9.06
C SER A 141 10.76 -13.54 8.69
N HIS A 142 11.70 -13.19 7.81
CA HIS A 142 12.81 -14.07 7.43
C HIS A 142 13.76 -14.39 8.60
N GLU A 143 13.88 -13.46 9.55
CA GLU A 143 14.69 -13.68 10.75
C GLU A 143 14.07 -14.76 11.66
N GLU A 144 12.75 -14.77 11.79
CA GLU A 144 12.03 -15.80 12.53
C GLU A 144 12.17 -17.18 11.87
N GLU A 145 12.04 -17.24 10.54
CA GLU A 145 12.21 -18.47 9.77
C GLU A 145 13.61 -19.08 9.96
N MET A 146 14.65 -18.24 9.88
CA MET A 146 16.02 -18.68 10.14
C MET A 146 16.22 -19.15 11.58
N ALA A 147 15.62 -18.46 12.56
CA ALA A 147 15.71 -18.84 13.96
C ALA A 147 15.04 -20.20 14.24
N LEU A 148 13.86 -20.43 13.65
CA LEU A 148 13.15 -21.71 13.69
C LEU A 148 13.98 -22.84 13.06
N MET A 149 14.58 -22.58 11.89
CA MET A 149 15.45 -23.56 11.22
C MET A 149 16.68 -23.92 12.06
N LEU A 150 17.35 -22.93 12.65
CA LEU A 150 18.50 -23.15 13.52
C LEU A 150 18.12 -23.92 14.79
N LYS A 151 16.98 -23.59 15.40
CA LYS A 151 16.47 -24.29 16.58
C LYS A 151 16.18 -25.75 16.26
N LYS A 152 15.48 -26.02 15.15
CA LYS A 152 15.19 -27.38 14.67
C LYS A 152 16.47 -28.17 14.39
N SER A 153 17.44 -27.57 13.72
CA SER A 153 18.75 -28.19 13.46
C SER A 153 19.50 -28.55 14.76
N LYS A 154 19.45 -27.68 15.78
CA LYS A 154 20.04 -27.95 17.10
C LYS A 154 19.32 -29.08 17.84
N GLU A 155 17.99 -29.13 17.78
CA GLU A 155 17.19 -30.18 18.40
C GLU A 155 17.47 -31.55 17.75
N ASP A 156 17.51 -31.60 16.42
CA ASP A 156 17.81 -32.82 15.67
C ASP A 156 19.23 -33.31 15.96
N ALA A 157 20.22 -32.42 15.96
CA ALA A 157 21.60 -32.76 16.32
C ALA A 157 21.73 -33.29 17.75
N ALA A 158 21.01 -32.70 18.71
CA ALA A 158 20.98 -33.18 20.09
C ALA A 158 20.33 -34.56 20.21
N LYS A 159 19.27 -34.82 19.44
CA LYS A 159 18.55 -36.10 19.40
C LYS A 159 19.42 -37.20 18.80
N GLU A 160 20.15 -36.94 17.73
CA GLU A 160 21.08 -37.90 17.13
C GLU A 160 22.24 -38.24 18.08
N GLN A 161 22.83 -37.25 18.73
CA GLN A 161 23.88 -37.48 19.73
C GLN A 161 23.37 -38.33 20.90
N MET A 162 22.16 -38.04 21.39
CA MET A 162 21.52 -38.84 22.44
C MET A 162 21.31 -40.29 22.00
N GLN A 163 20.84 -40.53 20.77
CA GLN A 163 20.64 -41.89 20.24
C GLN A 163 21.96 -42.65 20.08
N GLN A 164 23.01 -41.99 19.60
CA GLN A 164 24.34 -42.60 19.47
C GLN A 164 24.91 -42.97 20.84
N GLN A 165 24.79 -42.09 21.84
CA GLN A 165 25.24 -42.38 23.20
C GLN A 165 24.41 -43.49 23.85
N ALA A 166 23.09 -43.48 23.68
CA ALA A 166 22.21 -44.53 24.20
C ALA A 166 22.56 -45.91 23.59
N LYS A 167 22.82 -45.95 22.28
CA LYS A 167 23.27 -47.17 21.60
C LYS A 167 24.62 -47.64 22.12
N ALA A 168 25.59 -46.73 22.27
CA ALA A 168 26.91 -47.06 22.81
C ALA A 168 26.85 -47.60 24.26
N ILE A 169 26.00 -47.00 25.11
CA ILE A 169 25.78 -47.49 26.48
C ILE A 169 25.15 -48.89 26.46
N LYS A 170 24.14 -49.10 25.60
CA LYS A 170 23.45 -50.40 25.47
C LYS A 170 24.41 -51.49 24.97
N ASP A 171 25.23 -51.19 23.96
CA ASP A 171 26.24 -52.11 23.43
C ASP A 171 27.29 -52.45 24.49
N ARG A 172 27.73 -51.46 25.29
CA ARG A 172 28.67 -51.67 26.41
C ARG A 172 28.07 -52.54 27.51
N GLN A 173 26.80 -52.34 27.87
CA GLN A 173 26.09 -53.19 28.82
C GLN A 173 25.94 -54.63 28.30
N MET A 174 25.61 -54.79 27.02
CA MET A 174 25.46 -56.12 26.40
C MET A 174 26.81 -56.86 26.30
N ALA A 175 27.90 -56.15 25.99
CA ALA A 175 29.25 -56.70 26.01
C ALA A 175 29.65 -57.15 27.42
N ALA A 176 29.41 -56.32 28.45
CA ALA A 176 29.69 -56.68 29.85
C ALA A 176 28.86 -57.89 30.32
N LEU A 177 27.59 -57.98 29.92
CA LEU A 177 26.74 -59.14 30.21
C LEU A 177 27.28 -60.42 29.53
N ARG A 178 27.73 -60.31 28.27
CA ARG A 178 28.31 -61.43 27.52
C ARG A 178 29.64 -61.89 28.10
N ASP A 179 30.47 -60.96 28.56
CA ASP A 179 31.75 -61.24 29.22
C ASP A 179 31.54 -61.97 30.57
N ASN A 180 30.53 -61.55 31.34
CA ASN A 180 30.13 -62.21 32.58
C ASN A 180 29.57 -63.64 32.35
N LEU A 181 29.04 -63.92 31.15
CA LEU A 181 28.53 -65.23 30.76
C LEU A 181 29.62 -66.15 30.17
N MET A 182 30.63 -65.59 29.50
CA MET A 182 31.76 -66.33 28.89
C MET A 182 32.90 -66.60 29.88
N ASN A 183 33.11 -65.72 30.87
CA ASN A 183 34.10 -65.92 31.95
C ASN A 183 33.50 -66.64 33.18
N GLY A 184 32.21 -67.03 33.11
CA GLY A 184 31.44 -67.65 34.19
C GLY A 184 31.03 -69.09 33.89
N GLY A 185 31.94 -69.92 33.38
CA GLY A 185 31.76 -71.36 33.22
C GLY A 185 32.61 -72.14 34.21
N GLY A 186 32.07 -72.49 35.39
CA GLY A 186 32.76 -73.40 36.31
C GLY A 186 32.31 -73.47 37.78
N MET A 187 31.05 -73.86 38.03
CA MET A 187 30.63 -74.88 39.01
C MET A 187 31.09 -74.81 40.49
N GLY A 188 30.12 -74.73 41.43
CA GLY A 188 30.28 -75.36 42.75
C GLY A 188 29.51 -74.77 43.95
N GLY A 189 28.29 -75.25 44.18
CA GLY A 189 27.90 -75.82 45.48
C GLY A 189 27.53 -74.92 46.68
N ALA A 190 26.23 -75.01 47.01
CA ALA A 190 25.65 -75.08 48.37
C ALA A 190 25.44 -73.80 49.19
N GLY A 191 24.17 -73.60 49.60
CA GLY A 191 23.87 -73.13 50.95
C GLY A 191 22.95 -71.91 51.10
N ALA A 192 21.65 -72.16 51.00
CA ALA A 192 20.60 -71.57 51.84
C ALA A 192 20.36 -70.04 51.82
N GLY A 193 19.26 -69.68 51.15
CA GLY A 193 18.17 -68.97 51.82
C GLY A 193 18.15 -67.44 51.71
N GLY A 194 17.28 -66.91 50.85
CA GLY A 194 16.79 -65.54 51.05
C GLY A 194 16.30 -64.79 49.83
N ARG A 195 15.03 -65.05 49.46
CA ARG A 195 14.07 -64.07 48.93
C ARG A 195 14.30 -63.53 47.51
N SER A 196 13.64 -64.21 46.59
CA SER A 196 12.98 -63.60 45.42
C SER A 196 11.88 -62.62 45.87
N GLN A 197 11.83 -61.42 45.29
CA GLN A 197 10.81 -61.06 44.29
C GLN A 197 10.91 -59.54 43.98
N GLY A 198 10.94 -59.23 42.69
CA GLY A 198 11.25 -57.89 42.16
C GLY A 198 10.12 -56.88 42.19
N GLY A 199 10.43 -55.68 41.72
CA GLY A 199 9.45 -54.62 41.50
C GLY A 199 10.12 -53.33 40.99
N MET A 200 9.91 -53.05 39.70
CA MET A 200 10.07 -51.77 39.01
C MET A 200 9.97 -50.52 39.92
N VAL A 201 10.93 -49.61 39.82
CA VAL A 201 10.73 -48.21 40.23
C VAL A 201 10.29 -47.42 39.00
N GLY A 202 8.97 -47.33 38.86
CA GLY A 202 8.28 -46.40 38.00
C GLY A 202 8.02 -45.07 38.72
N PHE A 203 8.10 -44.02 37.91
CA PHE A 203 7.44 -42.72 38.00
C PHE A 203 6.27 -42.62 39.00
N GLY A 204 6.25 -41.58 39.84
CA GLY A 204 5.14 -41.33 40.76
C GLY A 204 5.17 -39.93 41.36
N GLY A 205 4.56 -38.97 40.67
CA GLY A 205 4.00 -37.77 41.29
C GLY A 205 2.65 -38.09 41.93
N GLY A 206 2.24 -37.23 42.88
CA GLY A 206 0.85 -37.14 43.34
C GLY A 206 0.69 -37.27 44.85
N GLY A 207 0.24 -36.19 45.48
CA GLY A 207 -0.23 -36.19 46.87
C GLY A 207 -0.74 -34.83 47.33
N GLY A 208 -1.99 -34.49 46.97
CA GLY A 208 -2.83 -33.60 47.80
C GLY A 208 -3.14 -34.29 49.14
N GLN A 209 -3.80 -33.73 50.14
CA GLN A 209 -4.77 -32.65 50.28
C GLN A 209 -4.98 -32.52 51.79
N GLY A 210 -5.27 -31.32 52.33
CA GLY A 210 -5.71 -31.20 53.72
C GLY A 210 -5.80 -29.75 54.18
N GLY A 211 -7.00 -29.17 54.15
CA GLY A 211 -7.28 -27.82 54.63
C GLY A 211 -7.90 -27.78 56.03
N GLN A 212 -7.74 -26.64 56.70
CA GLN A 212 -8.75 -25.87 57.48
C GLN A 212 -8.09 -25.08 58.63
N GLY A 213 -8.52 -23.82 58.81
CA GLY A 213 -8.78 -23.27 60.15
C GLY A 213 -7.84 -22.19 60.71
N ALA A 214 -8.17 -20.93 60.41
CA ALA A 214 -8.23 -19.75 61.30
C ALA A 214 -7.28 -19.53 62.50
N GLY A 215 -6.71 -18.32 62.57
CA GLY A 215 -6.85 -17.45 63.76
C GLY A 215 -5.59 -17.10 64.56
N GLY A 216 -5.29 -15.79 64.63
CA GLY A 216 -4.78 -15.11 65.84
C GLY A 216 -3.28 -15.16 66.10
N GLY A 217 -2.67 -13.99 66.32
CA GLY A 217 -1.23 -13.84 66.60
C GLY A 217 -0.85 -13.93 68.09
N PHE A 218 0.45 -13.92 68.37
CA PHE A 218 1.15 -13.08 69.35
C PHE A 218 2.64 -13.47 69.43
N ASP A 219 3.45 -12.48 69.79
CA ASP A 219 4.92 -12.39 69.86
C ASP A 219 5.66 -13.45 70.69
N MET A 220 6.95 -13.66 70.39
CA MET A 220 8.11 -13.42 71.30
C MET A 220 9.38 -14.22 70.95
N PHE A 221 10.53 -13.67 71.38
CA PHE A 221 11.92 -14.18 71.39
C PHE A 221 12.65 -14.21 70.03
N GLY A 222 13.83 -13.62 69.85
CA GLY A 222 14.71 -12.87 70.73
C GLY A 222 16.12 -12.78 70.12
N GLN A 223 16.77 -11.64 70.34
CA GLN A 223 18.21 -11.48 70.60
C GLN A 223 19.23 -11.44 69.44
N GLN A 224 20.09 -10.41 69.57
CA GLN A 224 21.47 -10.23 69.07
C GLN A 224 21.62 -9.72 67.63
N GLY A 225 22.23 -8.56 67.33
CA GLY A 225 22.99 -7.58 68.10
C GLY A 225 23.91 -6.81 67.12
N GLY A 226 24.11 -5.51 67.34
CA GLY A 226 25.28 -4.77 66.82
C GLY A 226 25.04 -3.63 65.82
N GLN A 227 25.01 -2.40 66.34
CA GLN A 227 25.90 -1.25 65.97
C GLN A 227 26.00 -0.87 64.47
N GLY A 228 25.75 0.35 63.99
CA GLY A 228 25.54 1.66 64.57
C GLY A 228 25.71 2.73 63.47
N GLY A 229 25.20 3.94 63.72
CA GLY A 229 25.39 5.15 62.89
C GLY A 229 24.28 5.34 61.84
N GLY A 230 23.46 6.38 61.84
CA GLY A 230 23.58 7.71 62.41
C GLY A 230 23.34 8.71 61.27
N GLY A 231 22.26 9.49 61.31
CA GLY A 231 22.03 10.55 60.33
C GLY A 231 20.58 11.04 60.25
N MET A 232 20.31 12.10 61.01
CA MET A 232 19.16 13.04 60.99
C MET A 232 18.53 13.30 59.61
N GLY A 233 17.26 13.68 59.44
CA GLY A 233 16.24 14.17 60.37
C GLY A 233 15.26 15.10 59.63
N GLY A 234 14.05 15.24 60.20
CA GLY A 234 13.08 16.33 59.92
C GLY A 234 12.12 16.04 58.75
N GLY A 235 10.81 15.86 58.90
CA GLY A 235 9.88 16.31 59.94
C GLY A 235 9.11 17.55 59.44
N GLY A 236 7.79 17.44 59.24
CA GLY A 236 6.95 18.59 58.93
C GLY A 236 5.54 18.23 58.44
N SER A 237 4.58 18.28 59.36
CA SER A 237 3.21 17.79 59.24
C SER A 237 2.17 18.92 59.09
N GLY A 238 1.25 18.77 58.11
CA GLY A 238 -0.18 19.18 58.11
C GLY A 238 -0.56 20.67 58.23
N PRO A 239 -1.87 21.01 58.32
CA PRO A 239 -3.10 20.27 57.91
C PRO A 239 -4.18 21.17 57.23
N GLY A 240 -5.31 20.62 56.75
CA GLY A 240 -6.60 21.36 56.76
C GLY A 240 -7.59 21.21 55.59
N MET A 241 -8.41 20.14 55.65
CA MET A 241 -9.86 20.05 55.38
C MET A 241 -10.59 20.77 54.21
N GLY A 242 -11.41 19.98 53.49
CA GLY A 242 -12.76 20.39 53.10
C GLY A 242 -13.41 19.65 51.91
N GLY A 243 -14.37 18.74 52.19
CA GLY A 243 -15.58 18.56 51.36
C GLY A 243 -15.71 17.29 50.49
N MET A 244 -16.49 16.32 50.97
CA MET A 244 -16.97 15.11 50.24
C MET A 244 -18.05 15.42 49.18
N SER A 245 -18.03 14.67 48.08
CA SER A 245 -19.26 14.14 47.45
C SER A 245 -18.97 12.78 46.81
N ASP A 246 -19.73 11.78 47.24
CA ASP A 246 -19.60 10.36 46.94
C ASP A 246 -19.84 10.01 45.46
N ASN A 247 -18.95 9.20 44.88
CA ASN A 247 -19.22 8.44 43.65
C ASN A 247 -18.71 6.99 43.84
N PRO A 248 -19.59 5.97 43.84
CA PRO A 248 -19.26 4.62 44.32
C PRO A 248 -18.49 3.74 43.31
N TYR A 249 -17.74 4.32 42.37
CA TYR A 249 -16.93 3.60 41.38
C TYR A 249 -15.46 4.09 41.26
N ALA A 250 -14.96 4.87 42.22
CA ALA A 250 -13.66 5.54 42.09
C ALA A 250 -12.40 4.68 42.34
N ASN A 251 -12.49 3.35 42.50
CA ASN A 251 -11.30 2.57 42.86
C ASN A 251 -11.22 1.14 42.29
N LEU A 252 -11.33 1.01 40.97
CA LEU A 252 -10.81 -0.15 40.25
C LEU A 252 -9.82 0.34 39.19
N GLY A 253 -8.53 0.16 39.46
CA GLY A 253 -7.49 0.30 38.44
C GLY A 253 -6.30 1.17 38.82
N LYS A 254 -5.63 0.88 39.95
CA LYS A 254 -4.19 1.16 40.09
C LYS A 254 -3.51 0.06 40.89
N SER A 255 -2.81 -0.83 40.19
CA SER A 255 -1.67 -1.55 40.75
C SER A 255 -0.43 -1.24 39.94
N SER A 256 0.62 -0.95 40.69
CA SER A 256 1.95 -0.46 40.36
C SER A 256 2.72 -1.23 39.29
N ALA A 257 3.48 -0.46 38.51
CA ALA A 257 4.55 -0.90 37.63
C ALA A 257 5.74 -1.51 38.40
N ALA A 258 6.30 -2.57 37.81
CA ALA A 258 7.65 -3.10 38.00
C ALA A 258 8.11 -3.74 36.65
N PRO A 259 9.41 -3.85 36.37
CA PRO A 259 10.02 -3.36 35.12
C PRO A 259 10.16 -4.37 33.98
N GLU A 260 10.25 -3.84 32.74
CA GLU A 260 10.64 -4.55 31.52
C GLU A 260 12.14 -4.97 31.54
N PRO A 261 12.51 -6.14 30.98
CA PRO A 261 13.90 -6.56 30.87
C PRO A 261 14.64 -5.84 29.72
N GLU A 262 15.81 -5.26 30.01
CA GLU A 262 16.70 -4.66 29.01
C GLU A 262 17.35 -5.70 28.08
N ALA A 263 17.53 -5.31 26.81
CA ALA A 263 18.33 -6.03 25.82
C ALA A 263 19.82 -6.10 26.20
N PRO A 264 20.54 -7.20 25.93
CA PRO A 264 21.93 -7.35 26.34
C PRO A 264 22.88 -6.46 25.53
N LYS A 265 23.69 -5.67 26.24
CA LYS A 265 24.81 -4.87 25.71
C LYS A 265 26.00 -5.79 25.37
N VAL A 266 26.40 -5.81 24.11
CA VAL A 266 27.61 -6.49 23.63
C VAL A 266 28.86 -5.70 24.03
N ILE A 267 29.70 -6.28 24.88
CA ILE A 267 31.02 -5.75 25.22
C ILE A 267 32.02 -6.25 24.18
N ALA A 268 32.50 -5.35 23.33
CA ALA A 268 33.65 -5.57 22.47
C ALA A 268 34.94 -5.55 23.31
N LYS A 269 35.65 -6.68 23.36
CA LYS A 269 37.05 -6.71 23.78
C LYS A 269 37.84 -7.62 22.84
N GLY A 270 38.70 -6.99 22.03
CA GLY A 270 39.51 -7.65 21.04
C GLY A 270 40.56 -8.57 21.63
N MET A 271 40.82 -9.68 20.94
CA MET A 271 42.08 -10.39 20.99
C MET A 271 42.60 -10.58 19.56
N LYS A 272 43.82 -10.10 19.36
CA LYS A 272 44.63 -10.12 18.15
C LYS A 272 45.61 -11.28 18.25
N LEU A 273 45.51 -12.27 17.37
CA LEU A 273 46.55 -13.24 17.00
C LEU A 273 46.14 -13.71 15.59
N GLY A 274 46.85 -13.47 14.51
CA GLY A 274 48.27 -13.74 14.27
C GLY A 274 48.30 -14.61 13.02
N GLY A 275 48.75 -14.07 11.88
CA GLY A 275 48.62 -14.70 10.57
C GLY A 275 49.59 -15.87 10.32
N ILE A 276 49.24 -16.66 9.30
CA ILE A 276 50.05 -17.44 8.33
C ILE A 276 48.95 -17.99 7.37
N GLY A 277 48.85 -17.66 6.08
CA GLY A 277 49.81 -17.93 5.02
C GLY A 277 49.39 -19.21 4.26
N GLY A 278 48.90 -19.07 3.02
CA GLY A 278 48.98 -20.15 2.02
C GLY A 278 47.68 -20.75 1.45
N THR A 279 47.52 -20.53 0.15
CA THR A 279 46.97 -21.43 -0.88
C THR A 279 45.46 -21.62 -1.07
N ASN A 280 45.02 -21.08 -2.23
CA ASN A 280 43.84 -21.42 -3.00
C ASN A 280 43.66 -22.93 -3.25
N LYS A 281 42.39 -23.30 -3.51
CA LYS A 281 41.81 -24.57 -3.99
C LYS A 281 41.13 -25.42 -2.91
N LYS A 282 39.86 -25.09 -2.62
CA LYS A 282 38.78 -26.02 -2.20
C LYS A 282 37.46 -25.29 -1.95
N LYS A 283 36.97 -24.51 -2.92
CA LYS A 283 35.62 -23.90 -2.83
C LYS A 283 34.68 -24.27 -3.99
N ASP A 284 35.16 -25.04 -4.97
CA ASP A 284 34.38 -25.36 -6.18
C ASP A 284 33.70 -26.75 -6.17
N ASN A 285 33.89 -27.58 -5.14
CA ASN A 285 33.35 -28.97 -5.10
C ASN A 285 32.15 -29.19 -4.15
N LEU A 286 31.55 -28.14 -3.59
CA LEU A 286 30.37 -28.26 -2.72
C LEU A 286 29.10 -27.64 -3.31
N MET A 287 29.22 -26.79 -4.34
CA MET A 287 28.07 -26.21 -5.06
C MET A 287 27.58 -27.09 -6.22
N ALA A 288 28.44 -27.98 -6.74
CA ALA A 288 28.11 -28.94 -7.78
C ALA A 288 27.34 -30.18 -7.26
N GLY A 289 27.32 -30.43 -5.94
CA GLY A 289 26.60 -31.54 -5.32
C GLY A 289 25.13 -31.26 -4.99
N MET A 290 24.71 -29.99 -4.95
CA MET A 290 23.32 -29.59 -4.66
C MET A 290 22.48 -29.31 -5.92
N MET A 291 23.11 -29.14 -7.09
CA MET A 291 22.42 -28.97 -8.38
C MET A 291 22.08 -30.31 -9.08
N ALA A 292 22.27 -31.44 -8.40
CA ALA A 292 22.06 -32.78 -8.95
C ALA A 292 20.85 -33.53 -8.32
N GLU A 293 20.14 -32.94 -7.36
CA GLU A 293 18.93 -33.56 -6.75
C GLU A 293 17.61 -32.85 -7.07
N ASP A 294 17.62 -31.82 -7.92
CA ASP A 294 16.41 -31.05 -8.29
C ASP A 294 15.87 -31.36 -9.70
N ASN A 295 16.28 -32.50 -10.28
CA ASN A 295 15.87 -32.90 -11.64
C ASN A 295 15.33 -34.35 -11.70
N LEU A 296 14.40 -34.70 -10.82
CA LEU A 296 13.83 -36.06 -10.78
C LEU A 296 12.30 -36.16 -10.66
N LEU A 297 11.54 -35.17 -11.12
CA LEU A 297 10.13 -35.37 -11.47
C LEU A 297 9.77 -34.61 -12.76
N GLY A 298 10.17 -35.19 -13.90
CA GLY A 298 9.71 -34.76 -15.21
C GLY A 298 9.60 -35.95 -16.15
N GLY A 299 8.38 -36.50 -16.31
CA GLY A 299 8.01 -37.23 -17.53
C GLY A 299 7.25 -38.54 -17.36
N GLY A 300 5.92 -38.46 -17.46
CA GLY A 300 5.15 -39.33 -18.35
C GLY A 300 4.46 -40.57 -17.76
N GLY A 301 3.12 -40.53 -17.73
CA GLY A 301 2.31 -41.77 -17.65
C GLY A 301 0.89 -41.57 -17.15
N ASN A 302 -0.04 -41.34 -18.08
CA ASN A 302 -1.49 -41.54 -18.02
C ASN A 302 -2.10 -42.04 -16.69
N ALA A 303 -2.86 -41.18 -16.02
CA ALA A 303 -3.88 -41.59 -15.07
C ALA A 303 -5.25 -41.10 -15.60
N ALA A 304 -6.10 -42.07 -15.94
CA ALA A 304 -7.47 -41.84 -16.37
C ALA A 304 -8.30 -41.26 -15.22
N ASP A 305 -9.16 -40.30 -15.57
CA ASP A 305 -10.28 -39.81 -14.76
C ASP A 305 -11.15 -40.97 -14.27
N PRO A 306 -11.27 -41.22 -12.95
CA PRO A 306 -12.17 -42.26 -12.47
C PRO A 306 -13.63 -41.80 -12.37
N PHE A 307 -13.95 -40.52 -12.61
CA PHE A 307 -15.31 -40.00 -12.37
C PHE A 307 -15.89 -38.99 -13.38
N GLY A 308 -15.20 -38.64 -14.48
CA GLY A 308 -15.87 -38.06 -15.67
C GLY A 308 -16.81 -36.86 -15.46
N LEU A 309 -16.52 -35.97 -14.50
CA LEU A 309 -17.29 -34.74 -14.27
C LEU A 309 -16.46 -33.54 -14.76
N GLY A 310 -16.58 -33.21 -16.05
CA GLY A 310 -15.91 -32.07 -16.68
C GLY A 310 -16.37 -30.72 -16.11
N LEU A 311 -15.80 -30.32 -14.99
CA LEU A 311 -15.96 -28.99 -14.41
C LEU A 311 -14.67 -28.20 -14.63
N ALA A 312 -14.72 -27.26 -15.58
CA ALA A 312 -13.63 -26.33 -15.84
C ALA A 312 -13.40 -25.44 -14.61
N ALA A 313 -12.19 -25.46 -14.07
CA ALA A 313 -11.76 -24.48 -13.09
C ALA A 313 -11.65 -23.10 -13.77
N PRO A 314 -12.10 -22.00 -13.12
CA PRO A 314 -11.90 -20.67 -13.66
C PRO A 314 -10.40 -20.37 -13.70
N ALA A 315 -9.95 -19.84 -14.84
CA ALA A 315 -8.57 -19.47 -15.07
C ALA A 315 -8.09 -18.52 -13.95
N ALA A 316 -7.05 -18.92 -13.23
CA ALA A 316 -6.36 -18.06 -12.29
C ALA A 316 -5.88 -16.80 -13.03
N ALA A 317 -6.22 -15.63 -12.48
CA ALA A 317 -5.77 -14.34 -12.99
C ALA A 317 -4.23 -14.31 -13.06
N PRO A 318 -3.64 -13.70 -14.10
CA PRO A 318 -2.19 -13.69 -14.27
C PRO A 318 -1.53 -12.91 -13.13
N VAL A 319 -0.52 -13.53 -12.51
CA VAL A 319 0.42 -12.89 -11.59
C VAL A 319 1.08 -11.70 -12.33
N PRO A 320 1.26 -10.52 -11.71
CA PRO A 320 1.90 -9.39 -12.38
C PRO A 320 3.32 -9.79 -12.76
N ALA A 321 3.60 -9.85 -14.06
CA ALA A 321 4.92 -10.14 -14.57
C ALA A 321 5.92 -9.10 -14.03
N ALA A 322 7.09 -9.57 -13.56
CA ALA A 322 8.23 -8.68 -13.30
C ALA A 322 8.44 -7.75 -14.52
N PRO A 323 8.78 -6.47 -14.33
CA PRO A 323 8.92 -5.53 -15.45
C PRO A 323 9.88 -6.13 -16.47
N SER A 324 9.38 -6.45 -17.67
CA SER A 324 10.13 -7.19 -18.69
C SER A 324 11.36 -6.43 -19.21
N ALA A 325 11.45 -5.12 -18.93
CA ALA A 325 12.50 -4.24 -19.41
C ALA A 325 13.28 -3.58 -18.26
N PRO A 326 14.62 -3.41 -18.41
CA PRO A 326 15.49 -2.71 -17.44
C PRO A 326 15.06 -1.30 -17.04
N ALA A 327 14.25 -0.62 -17.86
CA ALA A 327 13.74 0.72 -17.60
C ALA A 327 12.32 0.92 -18.14
N THR A 328 11.61 1.88 -17.57
CA THR A 328 10.29 2.33 -18.03
C THR A 328 10.31 3.84 -18.25
N MET A 329 9.72 4.30 -19.36
CA MET A 329 9.54 5.71 -19.68
C MET A 329 8.06 6.02 -19.87
N LEU A 330 7.62 7.13 -19.27
CA LEU A 330 6.29 7.68 -19.48
C LEU A 330 6.43 9.11 -19.96
N VAL A 331 5.94 9.37 -21.17
CA VAL A 331 5.77 10.71 -21.72
C VAL A 331 4.29 11.04 -21.62
N GLU A 332 3.96 11.96 -20.73
CA GLU A 332 2.57 12.30 -20.43
C GLU A 332 2.34 13.79 -20.66
N GLU A 333 1.24 14.13 -21.33
CA GLU A 333 0.67 15.48 -21.32
C GLU A 333 -0.71 15.48 -20.67
N LYS A 334 -0.93 16.51 -19.86
CA LYS A 334 -2.21 16.84 -19.25
C LYS A 334 -2.71 18.14 -19.84
N ILE A 335 -3.93 18.12 -20.36
CA ILE A 335 -4.55 19.27 -21.00
C ILE A 335 -5.68 19.80 -20.11
N SER A 336 -5.69 21.10 -19.86
CA SER A 336 -6.80 21.79 -19.20
C SER A 336 -7.37 22.85 -20.15
N VAL A 337 -8.65 22.74 -20.48
CA VAL A 337 -9.38 23.68 -21.36
C VAL A 337 -10.68 24.10 -20.69
N ASN A 338 -10.92 25.42 -20.68
CA ASN A 338 -12.24 25.99 -20.40
C ASN A 338 -12.71 26.71 -21.66
N MET A 339 -13.88 26.32 -22.16
CA MET A 339 -14.53 26.95 -23.31
C MET A 339 -15.92 27.49 -22.97
N THR A 340 -16.44 28.37 -23.82
CA THR A 340 -17.82 28.86 -23.75
C THR A 340 -18.80 27.88 -24.39
N ARG A 341 -20.10 28.14 -24.22
CA ARG A 341 -21.20 27.38 -24.84
C ARG A 341 -21.09 27.31 -26.36
N GLU A 342 -20.50 28.34 -26.95
CA GLU A 342 -20.27 28.50 -28.38
C GLU A 342 -18.93 27.91 -28.86
N GLY A 343 -18.18 27.25 -27.97
CA GLY A 343 -16.88 26.62 -28.27
C GLY A 343 -15.69 27.56 -28.24
N GLU A 344 -15.87 28.83 -27.85
CA GLU A 344 -14.75 29.77 -27.75
C GLU A 344 -13.84 29.39 -26.58
N ILE A 345 -12.55 29.25 -26.82
CA ILE A 345 -11.57 28.83 -25.81
C ILE A 345 -11.20 30.03 -24.94
N LYS A 346 -11.65 30.03 -23.67
CA LYS A 346 -11.31 31.08 -22.69
C LYS A 346 -9.94 30.90 -22.07
N SER A 347 -9.55 29.65 -21.82
CA SER A 347 -8.24 29.32 -21.26
C SER A 347 -7.84 27.92 -21.67
N SER A 348 -6.58 27.75 -22.04
CA SER A 348 -6.04 26.46 -22.45
C SER A 348 -4.58 26.34 -21.99
N GLU A 349 -4.31 25.28 -21.22
CA GLU A 349 -2.99 24.99 -20.64
C GLU A 349 -2.64 23.52 -20.89
N VAL A 350 -1.42 23.27 -21.36
CA VAL A 350 -0.84 21.93 -21.47
C VAL A 350 0.33 21.82 -20.51
N LYS A 351 0.32 20.77 -19.68
CA LYS A 351 1.43 20.41 -18.80
C LYS A 351 1.94 19.03 -19.19
N GLY A 352 3.19 18.95 -19.62
CA GLY A 352 3.81 17.67 -19.94
C GLY A 352 5.02 17.32 -19.10
N THR A 353 5.32 16.03 -19.04
CA THR A 353 6.45 15.48 -18.30
C THR A 353 6.99 14.22 -18.97
N ILE A 354 8.31 14.08 -18.99
CA ILE A 354 8.96 12.78 -19.17
C ILE A 354 9.30 12.23 -17.79
N THR A 355 8.81 11.04 -17.48
CA THR A 355 9.14 10.29 -16.26
C THR A 355 9.96 9.07 -16.63
N TYR A 356 11.10 8.91 -15.96
CA TYR A 356 11.99 7.77 -16.11
C TYR A 356 12.04 6.96 -14.83
N THR A 357 11.94 5.63 -14.96
CA THR A 357 12.10 4.66 -13.86
C THR A 357 13.14 3.63 -14.27
N ALA A 358 14.19 3.49 -13.47
CA ALA A 358 15.12 2.37 -13.60
C ALA A 358 14.53 1.16 -12.86
N ASN A 359 14.22 0.07 -13.56
CA ASN A 359 13.64 -1.14 -12.95
C ASN A 359 14.72 -2.13 -12.47
N THR A 360 15.91 -2.03 -13.05
CA THR A 360 17.08 -2.87 -12.72
C THR A 360 18.34 -2.01 -12.68
N ASP A 361 19.44 -2.56 -12.12
CA ASP A 361 20.72 -1.85 -12.06
C ASP A 361 21.23 -1.41 -13.44
N ALA A 362 20.92 -2.17 -14.49
CA ALA A 362 21.27 -1.84 -15.87
C ALA A 362 20.64 -0.51 -16.36
N GLY A 363 19.49 -0.11 -15.79
CA GLY A 363 18.80 1.15 -16.08
C GLY A 363 19.28 2.35 -15.25
N THR A 364 20.12 2.16 -14.25
CA THR A 364 20.50 3.26 -13.34
C THR A 364 21.36 4.31 -14.05
N MET A 365 22.36 3.89 -14.82
CA MET A 365 23.26 4.80 -15.52
C MET A 365 22.72 5.15 -16.91
N ALA A 366 21.56 5.80 -17.00
CA ALA A 366 20.94 6.12 -18.28
C ALA A 366 21.24 7.54 -18.81
N ASN A 367 21.42 7.64 -20.12
CA ASN A 367 21.40 8.85 -20.92
C ASN A 367 20.17 8.80 -21.84
N ILE A 368 19.28 9.77 -21.69
CA ILE A 368 18.04 9.87 -22.46
C ILE A 368 18.19 11.05 -23.43
N ALA A 369 18.38 10.76 -24.72
CA ALA A 369 18.51 11.80 -25.74
C ALA A 369 17.13 12.20 -26.26
N VAL A 370 16.83 13.51 -26.26
CA VAL A 370 15.63 14.07 -26.88
C VAL A 370 15.98 14.94 -28.08
N ASN A 371 15.07 14.99 -29.06
CA ASN A 371 15.29 15.79 -30.26
C ASN A 371 14.99 17.28 -30.02
N LYS A 372 15.92 17.96 -29.34
CA LYS A 372 15.78 19.38 -29.00
C LYS A 372 15.63 20.30 -30.21
N SER A 373 16.23 19.93 -31.34
CA SER A 373 16.10 20.73 -32.57
C SER A 373 14.67 20.75 -33.11
N VAL A 374 13.93 19.65 -32.98
CA VAL A 374 12.55 19.51 -33.49
C VAL A 374 11.57 20.31 -32.65
N TYR A 375 11.54 20.12 -31.32
CA TYR A 375 10.65 20.93 -30.49
C TYR A 375 11.14 22.37 -30.34
N GLY A 376 12.43 22.66 -30.42
CA GLY A 376 12.92 24.04 -30.44
C GLY A 376 12.49 24.84 -31.66
N ALA A 377 12.21 24.19 -32.80
CA ALA A 377 11.73 24.84 -34.01
C ALA A 377 10.20 25.06 -34.00
N LYS A 378 9.45 24.17 -33.36
CA LYS A 378 7.97 24.17 -33.34
C LYS A 378 7.37 24.82 -32.07
N CYS A 379 8.07 24.75 -30.95
CA CYS A 379 7.64 25.35 -29.69
C CYS A 379 8.12 26.81 -29.62
N GLY A 380 7.24 27.73 -30.04
CA GLY A 380 7.48 29.17 -30.03
C GLY A 380 7.22 29.84 -28.68
N SER A 381 6.76 31.10 -28.71
CA SER A 381 6.31 31.83 -27.52
C SER A 381 5.14 31.12 -26.84
N GLY A 382 5.18 31.00 -25.51
CA GLY A 382 4.15 30.31 -24.71
C GLY A 382 4.62 28.98 -24.13
N TRP A 383 5.68 28.39 -24.68
CA TRP A 383 6.30 27.17 -24.17
C TRP A 383 7.36 27.46 -23.11
N SER A 384 7.39 26.66 -22.04
CA SER A 384 8.40 26.70 -20.99
C SER A 384 8.89 25.29 -20.70
N PHE A 385 10.21 25.10 -20.60
CA PHE A 385 10.84 23.80 -20.33
C PHE A 385 11.69 23.87 -19.06
N ALA A 386 11.54 22.86 -18.20
CA ALA A 386 12.27 22.77 -16.94
C ALA A 386 12.78 21.35 -16.68
N THR A 387 14.10 21.20 -16.49
CA THR A 387 14.72 19.95 -16.06
C THR A 387 14.62 19.77 -14.54
N HIS A 388 14.56 18.53 -14.08
CA HIS A 388 14.64 18.23 -12.64
C HIS A 388 15.95 18.75 -12.00
N PRO A 389 15.97 19.18 -10.72
CA PRO A 389 17.19 19.72 -10.10
C PRO A 389 18.41 18.78 -10.14
N LYS A 390 18.16 17.46 -10.09
CA LYS A 390 19.20 16.43 -10.17
C LYS A 390 19.67 16.12 -11.60
N VAL A 391 18.96 16.59 -12.63
CA VAL A 391 19.35 16.43 -14.04
C VAL A 391 20.40 17.46 -14.42
N ASP A 392 21.37 17.07 -15.24
CA ASP A 392 22.41 17.97 -15.75
C ASP A 392 21.85 18.90 -16.82
N LYS A 393 21.45 20.09 -16.36
CA LYS A 393 20.90 21.14 -17.21
C LYS A 393 21.86 21.57 -18.33
N LYS A 394 23.18 21.57 -18.11
CA LYS A 394 24.14 22.01 -19.13
C LYS A 394 24.21 21.00 -20.28
N VAL A 395 24.24 19.71 -19.95
CA VAL A 395 24.24 18.62 -20.94
C VAL A 395 22.93 18.62 -21.74
N TYR A 396 21.79 18.77 -21.06
CA TYR A 396 20.51 18.92 -21.74
C TYR A 396 20.48 20.15 -22.66
N GLU A 397 21.01 21.28 -22.21
CA GLU A 397 21.01 22.51 -23.00
C GLU A 397 21.86 22.42 -24.27
N GLN A 398 23.03 21.77 -24.17
CA GLN A 398 24.01 21.66 -25.25
C GLN A 398 23.69 20.54 -26.25
N SER A 399 23.30 19.37 -25.77
CA SER A 399 23.17 18.16 -26.61
C SER A 399 21.80 17.47 -26.53
N GLY A 400 20.85 18.04 -25.79
CA GLY A 400 19.51 17.44 -25.64
C GLY A 400 19.52 16.13 -24.85
N VAL A 401 20.56 15.87 -24.04
CA VAL A 401 20.67 14.63 -23.25
C VAL A 401 20.27 14.87 -21.80
N LEU A 402 19.32 14.08 -21.30
CA LEU A 402 18.84 14.08 -19.92
C LEU A 402 19.54 12.97 -19.14
N CYS A 403 20.42 13.36 -18.21
CA CYS A 403 21.14 12.45 -17.32
C CYS A 403 21.31 13.06 -15.92
N ILE A 404 21.62 12.24 -14.91
CA ILE A 404 21.79 12.71 -13.53
C ILE A 404 23.19 13.34 -13.32
N LYS A 405 23.22 14.50 -12.66
CA LYS A 405 24.45 15.23 -12.32
C LYS A 405 25.42 14.37 -11.51
N GLY A 406 26.71 14.48 -11.83
CA GLY A 406 27.79 13.89 -11.04
C GLY A 406 27.84 12.36 -11.09
N GLY A 407 27.26 11.73 -12.12
CA GLY A 407 27.43 10.30 -12.39
C GLY A 407 26.78 9.35 -11.37
N LYS A 408 25.84 9.84 -10.55
CA LYS A 408 25.19 9.04 -9.49
C LYS A 408 24.11 8.07 -10.01
N GLY A 409 23.71 8.19 -11.28
CA GLY A 409 22.63 7.40 -11.87
C GLY A 409 21.23 7.76 -11.35
N PHE A 410 20.22 7.19 -11.98
CA PHE A 410 18.83 7.22 -11.57
C PHE A 410 18.59 6.27 -10.39
N PRO A 411 17.70 6.64 -9.44
CA PRO A 411 17.34 5.76 -8.34
C PRO A 411 16.56 4.54 -8.85
N LEU A 412 16.91 3.37 -8.32
CA LEU A 412 16.24 2.10 -8.64
C LEU A 412 14.78 2.11 -8.15
N ASN A 413 13.88 1.61 -9.00
CA ASN A 413 12.44 1.44 -8.77
C ASN A 413 11.70 2.72 -8.34
N ARG A 414 12.28 3.89 -8.61
CA ARG A 414 11.68 5.17 -8.27
C ARG A 414 11.47 6.02 -9.53
N PRO A 415 10.21 6.39 -9.84
CA PRO A 415 9.94 7.29 -10.96
C PRO A 415 10.51 8.68 -10.69
N VAL A 416 11.22 9.23 -11.68
CA VAL A 416 11.77 10.57 -11.65
C VAL A 416 11.27 11.33 -12.87
N GLY A 417 10.51 12.41 -12.66
CA GLY A 417 10.15 13.35 -13.72
C GLY A 417 11.38 14.17 -14.10
N ILE A 418 11.98 13.90 -15.27
CA ILE A 418 13.30 14.41 -15.67
C ILE A 418 13.24 15.71 -16.46
N LEU A 419 12.19 15.89 -17.25
CA LEU A 419 11.91 17.09 -18.04
C LEU A 419 10.42 17.36 -17.96
N ARG A 420 10.07 18.62 -17.70
CA ARG A 420 8.68 19.10 -17.71
C ARG A 420 8.56 20.24 -18.71
N TRP A 421 7.38 20.36 -19.30
CA TRP A 421 7.03 21.52 -20.09
C TRP A 421 5.64 22.02 -19.75
N THR A 422 5.44 23.30 -20.01
CA THR A 422 4.15 23.96 -19.90
C THR A 422 3.95 24.79 -21.15
N TYR A 423 2.73 24.76 -21.69
CA TYR A 423 2.29 25.62 -22.77
C TYR A 423 0.98 26.28 -22.39
N ASN A 424 0.87 27.57 -22.66
CA ASN A 424 -0.37 28.33 -22.52
C ASN A 424 -0.66 28.97 -23.88
N GLY A 425 -1.72 28.53 -24.53
CA GLY A 425 -2.15 28.99 -25.84
C GLY A 425 -3.53 28.46 -26.17
N GLU A 426 -4.32 29.27 -26.86
CA GLU A 426 -5.70 28.92 -27.27
C GLU A 426 -5.70 27.80 -28.32
N ASP A 427 -4.62 27.64 -29.08
CA ASP A 427 -4.42 26.62 -30.12
C ASP A 427 -4.10 25.21 -29.57
N SER A 428 -4.02 25.01 -28.26
CA SER A 428 -3.70 23.69 -27.70
C SER A 428 -4.89 22.78 -27.41
N ALA A 429 -6.13 23.27 -27.56
CA ALA A 429 -7.29 22.40 -27.47
C ALA A 429 -7.35 21.50 -28.72
N PRO A 430 -7.34 20.16 -28.59
CA PRO A 430 -7.42 19.28 -29.75
C PRO A 430 -8.83 19.22 -30.36
N ILE A 431 -9.88 19.46 -29.56
CA ILE A 431 -11.30 19.38 -29.96
C ILE A 431 -12.13 20.49 -29.29
N THR A 432 -13.02 21.13 -30.01
CA THR A 432 -14.02 22.06 -29.43
C THR A 432 -15.38 21.41 -29.41
N VAL A 433 -16.22 21.78 -28.44
CA VAL A 433 -17.61 21.34 -28.36
C VAL A 433 -18.49 22.56 -28.18
N ASN A 434 -19.53 22.63 -29.00
CA ASN A 434 -20.56 23.64 -28.98
C ASN A 434 -21.84 23.01 -28.44
N CYS A 435 -22.59 23.75 -27.61
CA CYS A 435 -23.86 23.31 -27.06
C CYS A 435 -24.86 24.45 -27.09
N TRP A 436 -25.91 24.28 -27.88
CA TRP A 436 -26.95 25.27 -28.15
C TRP A 436 -28.32 24.72 -27.72
N PRO A 437 -28.74 24.95 -26.46
CA PRO A 437 -30.09 24.63 -26.02
C PRO A 437 -31.08 25.77 -26.36
N GLU A 438 -32.22 25.41 -26.96
CA GLU A 438 -33.32 26.31 -27.35
C GLU A 438 -34.64 25.90 -26.69
N ASP A 439 -35.41 26.85 -26.16
CA ASP A 439 -36.73 26.58 -25.53
C ASP A 439 -37.87 26.64 -26.57
N GLU A 440 -38.59 25.53 -26.73
CA GLU A 440 -39.77 25.39 -27.59
C GLU A 440 -41.10 25.39 -26.81
N GLY A 441 -41.14 26.01 -25.63
CA GLY A 441 -42.38 26.24 -24.89
C GLY A 441 -42.89 24.99 -24.17
N GLY A 442 -41.99 24.34 -23.42
CA GLY A 442 -42.27 23.16 -22.58
C GLY A 442 -41.31 21.98 -22.81
N SER A 443 -40.58 22.02 -23.92
CA SER A 443 -39.43 21.18 -24.23
C SER A 443 -38.26 22.05 -24.66
N ILE A 444 -37.05 21.58 -24.36
CA ILE A 444 -35.80 22.17 -24.81
C ILE A 444 -35.27 21.30 -25.94
N ASN A 445 -35.02 21.89 -27.10
CA ASN A 445 -34.24 21.26 -28.17
C ASN A 445 -32.76 21.61 -27.94
N VAL A 446 -31.88 20.63 -27.97
CA VAL A 446 -30.44 20.81 -27.75
C VAL A 446 -29.69 20.30 -28.95
N ASN A 447 -28.95 21.20 -29.58
CA ASN A 447 -27.99 20.87 -30.62
C ASN A 447 -26.57 20.95 -30.06
N MET A 448 -25.81 19.86 -30.17
CA MET A 448 -24.41 19.80 -29.80
C MET A 448 -23.56 19.37 -30.99
N GLU A 449 -22.43 20.04 -31.17
CA GLU A 449 -21.48 19.74 -32.24
C GLU A 449 -20.08 19.67 -31.65
N PHE A 450 -19.23 18.78 -32.15
CA PHE A 450 -17.80 18.81 -31.91
C PHE A 450 -17.02 19.04 -33.19
N GLU A 451 -15.85 19.66 -33.07
CA GLU A 451 -14.92 19.87 -34.18
C GLU A 451 -13.47 19.67 -33.73
N LEU A 452 -12.71 18.92 -34.51
CA LEU A 452 -11.29 18.68 -34.33
C LEU A 452 -10.52 19.93 -34.79
N GLN A 453 -9.86 20.59 -33.84
CA GLN A 453 -9.06 21.79 -34.12
C GLN A 453 -7.67 21.45 -34.66
N ARG A 454 -7.18 20.25 -34.34
CA ARG A 454 -5.84 19.78 -34.70
C ARG A 454 -5.89 18.56 -35.61
N ASN A 455 -5.65 18.77 -36.90
CA ASN A 455 -5.66 17.71 -37.91
C ASN A 455 -4.58 16.62 -37.70
N ASP A 456 -3.55 16.89 -36.90
CA ASP A 456 -2.51 15.93 -36.52
C ASP A 456 -2.86 15.10 -35.27
N ALA A 457 -3.93 15.47 -34.56
CA ALA A 457 -4.37 14.77 -33.37
C ALA A 457 -5.26 13.58 -33.73
N VAL A 458 -5.00 12.46 -33.06
CA VAL A 458 -5.87 11.27 -33.07
C VAL A 458 -6.30 11.06 -31.63
N ILE A 459 -7.59 11.25 -31.37
CA ILE A 459 -8.17 11.16 -30.04
C ILE A 459 -9.03 9.89 -29.98
N THR A 460 -8.92 9.13 -28.90
CA THR A 460 -9.60 7.85 -28.72
C THR A 460 -10.36 7.80 -27.41
N ASP A 461 -11.44 7.00 -27.35
CA ASP A 461 -12.31 6.85 -26.18
C ASP A 461 -12.83 8.22 -25.70
N VAL A 462 -13.43 8.97 -26.63
CA VAL A 462 -13.93 10.32 -26.39
C VAL A 462 -15.31 10.23 -25.78
N ASN A 463 -15.47 10.79 -24.59
CA ASN A 463 -16.69 10.82 -23.83
C ASN A 463 -17.03 12.29 -23.53
N ILE A 464 -18.10 12.79 -24.14
CA ILE A 464 -18.67 14.12 -23.89
C ILE A 464 -19.85 13.91 -22.92
N LEU A 465 -19.65 14.32 -21.66
CA LEU A 465 -20.58 14.13 -20.57
C LEU A 465 -21.28 15.43 -20.22
N PHE A 466 -22.60 15.41 -20.08
CA PHE A 466 -23.36 16.60 -19.71
C PHE A 466 -24.62 16.24 -18.91
N PRO A 467 -25.03 17.07 -17.94
CA PRO A 467 -26.31 16.91 -17.26
C PRO A 467 -27.49 17.19 -18.21
N LEU A 468 -28.64 16.58 -17.95
CA LEU A 468 -29.88 16.81 -18.70
C LEU A 468 -30.88 17.72 -17.97
N GLY A 469 -30.61 18.02 -16.68
CA GLY A 469 -31.54 18.78 -15.84
C GLY A 469 -32.79 18.02 -15.38
N SER A 470 -32.96 16.77 -15.84
CA SER A 470 -34.02 15.86 -15.44
C SER A 470 -33.49 14.42 -15.39
N THR A 471 -34.27 13.51 -14.84
CA THR A 471 -34.00 12.06 -14.87
C THR A 471 -34.67 11.36 -16.05
N ASP A 472 -35.42 12.11 -16.86
CA ASP A 472 -36.15 11.58 -18.00
C ASP A 472 -35.19 11.37 -19.17
N ALA A 473 -35.43 10.33 -19.96
CA ALA A 473 -34.60 10.06 -21.13
C ALA A 473 -34.85 11.12 -22.22
N PRO A 474 -33.80 11.65 -22.87
CA PRO A 474 -33.95 12.59 -23.97
C PRO A 474 -34.47 11.87 -25.22
N ALA A 475 -35.26 12.55 -26.03
CA ALA A 475 -35.69 12.09 -27.34
C ALA A 475 -34.62 12.44 -28.37
N ILE A 476 -33.80 11.46 -28.75
CA ILE A 476 -32.75 11.65 -29.76
C ILE A 476 -33.36 11.83 -31.14
N GLU A 477 -33.03 12.93 -31.81
CA GLU A 477 -33.47 13.24 -33.18
C GLU A 477 -32.40 12.80 -34.19
N SER A 478 -31.15 13.15 -33.93
CA SER A 478 -29.99 12.77 -34.74
C SER A 478 -28.76 12.57 -33.84
N ILE A 479 -27.90 11.61 -34.18
CA ILE A 479 -26.65 11.38 -33.45
C ILE A 479 -25.59 10.75 -34.35
N ASP A 480 -24.41 11.36 -34.34
CA ASP A 480 -23.17 10.71 -34.76
C ASP A 480 -22.54 10.01 -33.56
N GLY A 481 -22.23 8.72 -33.64
CA GLY A 481 -21.63 7.96 -32.54
C GLY A 481 -22.65 7.26 -31.63
N GLN A 482 -22.28 7.07 -30.36
CA GLN A 482 -23.08 6.32 -29.39
C GLN A 482 -23.50 7.21 -28.22
N TYR A 483 -24.62 6.90 -27.57
CA TYR A 483 -25.02 7.59 -26.35
C TYR A 483 -25.40 6.62 -25.24
N LYS A 484 -25.29 7.11 -24.00
CA LYS A 484 -25.78 6.43 -22.81
C LYS A 484 -26.36 7.45 -21.84
N HIS A 485 -27.59 7.23 -21.41
CA HIS A 485 -28.25 8.01 -20.37
C HIS A 485 -28.23 7.23 -19.05
N ASP A 486 -27.90 7.90 -17.95
CA ASP A 486 -28.04 7.38 -16.59
C ASP A 486 -29.22 8.06 -15.87
N PRO A 487 -30.38 7.37 -15.74
CA PRO A 487 -31.57 7.93 -15.10
C PRO A 487 -31.39 8.26 -13.62
N ASN A 488 -30.40 7.70 -12.93
CA ASN A 488 -30.20 7.96 -11.49
C ASN A 488 -29.54 9.32 -11.26
N THR A 489 -28.66 9.73 -12.18
CA THR A 489 -27.89 10.96 -12.08
C THR A 489 -28.40 12.04 -13.02
N GLY A 490 -29.23 11.70 -14.01
CA GLY A 490 -29.68 12.61 -15.06
C GLY A 490 -28.54 13.03 -15.99
N MET A 491 -27.50 12.19 -16.11
CA MET A 491 -26.32 12.47 -16.94
C MET A 491 -26.44 11.77 -18.28
N MET A 492 -26.02 12.47 -19.33
CA MET A 492 -25.84 11.95 -20.66
C MET A 492 -24.36 11.78 -20.96
N CYS A 493 -24.01 10.70 -21.65
CA CYS A 493 -22.68 10.47 -22.21
C CYS A 493 -22.83 10.29 -23.71
N TRP A 494 -22.20 11.18 -24.48
CA TRP A 494 -22.04 11.06 -25.92
C TRP A 494 -20.62 10.56 -26.22
N HIS A 495 -20.53 9.40 -26.86
CA HIS A 495 -19.31 8.62 -27.02
C HIS A 495 -18.88 8.49 -28.49
N GLN A 496 -17.59 8.67 -28.73
CA GLN A 496 -16.92 8.36 -29.99
C GLN A 496 -15.68 7.51 -29.72
N ASP A 497 -15.54 6.41 -30.46
CA ASP A 497 -14.39 5.51 -30.33
C ASP A 497 -13.08 6.24 -30.73
N VAL A 498 -13.12 6.99 -31.83
CA VAL A 498 -11.98 7.72 -32.40
C VAL A 498 -12.46 9.02 -33.05
N ILE A 499 -11.69 10.11 -32.87
CA ILE A 499 -11.83 11.37 -33.60
C ILE A 499 -10.46 11.71 -34.21
N ASP A 500 -10.42 11.80 -35.54
CA ASP A 500 -9.25 12.14 -36.36
C ASP A 500 -9.65 12.96 -37.60
N ALA A 501 -8.70 13.21 -38.51
CA ALA A 501 -8.95 14.03 -39.70
C ALA A 501 -10.02 13.46 -40.66
N ASN A 502 -10.38 12.18 -40.57
CA ASN A 502 -11.41 11.56 -41.40
C ASN A 502 -12.83 11.76 -40.84
N ASN A 503 -12.94 11.97 -39.52
CA ASN A 503 -14.19 12.21 -38.80
C ASN A 503 -14.03 13.39 -37.85
N ALA A 504 -13.53 14.50 -38.41
CA ALA A 504 -13.14 15.70 -37.69
C ALA A 504 -14.33 16.43 -37.02
N SER A 505 -15.57 16.10 -37.38
CA SER A 505 -16.76 16.72 -36.79
C SER A 505 -17.87 15.70 -36.56
N GLY A 506 -18.74 15.99 -35.61
CA GLY A 506 -19.95 15.21 -35.36
C GLY A 506 -21.01 16.04 -34.64
N SER A 507 -22.26 15.59 -34.73
CA SER A 507 -23.45 16.29 -34.24
C SER A 507 -24.32 15.38 -33.38
N LEU A 508 -25.04 15.99 -32.44
CA LEU A 508 -26.02 15.36 -31.57
C LEU A 508 -27.19 16.33 -31.38
N GLU A 509 -28.37 15.91 -31.80
CA GLU A 509 -29.62 16.66 -31.69
C GLU A 509 -30.62 15.84 -30.87
N PHE A 510 -31.18 16.45 -29.83
CA PHE A 510 -32.21 15.82 -29.01
C PHE A 510 -33.16 16.83 -28.38
N SER A 511 -34.36 16.36 -28.02
CA SER A 511 -35.34 17.14 -27.27
C SER A 511 -35.61 16.54 -25.89
N ILE A 512 -35.84 17.40 -24.90
CA ILE A 512 -36.15 16.98 -23.52
C ILE A 512 -37.14 17.93 -22.86
N ALA A 513 -38.03 17.41 -22.01
CA ALA A 513 -38.95 18.25 -21.25
C ALA A 513 -38.19 19.13 -20.24
N GLY A 514 -38.46 20.43 -20.24
CA GLY A 514 -37.74 21.37 -19.38
C GLY A 514 -37.92 22.83 -19.76
N SER A 515 -37.37 23.72 -18.96
CA SER A 515 -37.31 25.17 -19.22
C SER A 515 -36.01 25.85 -18.76
N ASN A 516 -35.08 25.08 -18.17
CA ASN A 516 -33.80 25.60 -17.69
C ASN A 516 -32.67 25.27 -18.68
N LEU A 517 -32.31 26.24 -19.52
CA LEU A 517 -31.22 26.13 -20.50
C LEU A 517 -29.83 25.96 -19.86
N ASP A 518 -29.66 26.41 -18.61
CA ASP A 518 -28.38 26.26 -17.89
C ASP A 518 -28.17 24.85 -17.33
N ALA A 519 -29.20 24.00 -17.38
CA ALA A 519 -29.16 22.67 -16.79
C ALA A 519 -28.26 21.68 -17.53
N PHE A 520 -27.79 22.01 -18.74
CA PHE A 520 -26.90 21.20 -19.56
C PHE A 520 -25.41 21.44 -19.29
N PHE A 521 -25.09 22.38 -18.39
CA PHE A 521 -23.72 22.78 -18.09
C PHE A 521 -23.33 22.39 -16.66
N PRO A 522 -22.05 22.07 -16.41
CA PRO A 522 -20.95 22.05 -17.37
C PRO A 522 -20.96 20.81 -18.26
N VAL A 523 -20.59 20.97 -19.53
CA VAL A 523 -20.26 19.84 -20.41
C VAL A 523 -18.80 19.48 -20.16
N GLN A 524 -18.52 18.22 -19.84
CA GLN A 524 -17.18 17.70 -19.54
C GLN A 524 -16.73 16.76 -20.65
N ILE A 525 -15.45 16.83 -21.01
CA ILE A 525 -14.89 16.02 -22.09
C ILE A 525 -13.76 15.18 -21.53
N ALA A 526 -13.90 13.87 -21.63
CA ALA A 526 -12.87 12.91 -21.26
C ALA A 526 -12.40 12.17 -22.51
N PHE A 527 -11.09 11.98 -22.65
CA PHE A 527 -10.51 11.26 -23.77
C PHE A 527 -9.11 10.75 -23.46
N THR A 528 -8.56 9.94 -24.36
CA THR A 528 -7.15 9.58 -24.39
C THR A 528 -6.56 9.85 -25.76
N SER A 529 -5.28 10.17 -25.85
CA SER A 529 -4.58 10.30 -27.14
C SER A 529 -3.11 9.93 -26.99
N GLN A 530 -2.47 9.57 -28.10
CA GLN A 530 -1.02 9.40 -28.18
C GLN A 530 -0.34 10.56 -28.95
N SER A 531 -1.13 11.44 -29.55
CA SER A 531 -0.66 12.60 -30.30
C SER A 531 -0.33 13.75 -29.36
N LEU A 532 0.94 13.92 -29.02
CA LEU A 532 1.42 15.01 -28.17
C LEU A 532 1.20 16.39 -28.83
N MET A 533 0.93 17.42 -28.03
CA MET A 533 1.01 18.83 -28.44
C MET A 533 2.48 19.26 -28.56
N CYS A 534 3.31 18.92 -27.57
CA CYS A 534 4.74 19.08 -27.73
C CYS A 534 5.25 18.00 -28.69
N PRO A 535 5.98 18.35 -29.77
CA PRO A 535 6.60 17.37 -30.66
C PRO A 535 7.87 16.78 -29.99
N MET A 536 7.69 16.26 -28.77
CA MET A 536 8.72 15.67 -27.94
C MET A 536 9.04 14.28 -28.48
N GLU A 537 10.27 14.11 -28.96
CA GLU A 537 10.76 12.86 -29.49
C GLU A 537 11.94 12.38 -28.64
N ILE A 538 11.86 11.14 -28.15
CA ILE A 538 12.98 10.46 -27.49
C ILE A 538 13.77 9.72 -28.56
N VAL A 539 15.00 10.16 -28.81
CA VAL A 539 15.88 9.65 -29.87
C VAL A 539 16.56 8.36 -29.46
N SER A 540 17.05 8.28 -28.22
CA SER A 540 17.74 7.09 -27.73
C SER A 540 17.80 7.01 -26.21
N LEU A 541 17.90 5.77 -25.72
CA LEU A 541 18.17 5.44 -24.33
C LEU A 541 19.43 4.57 -24.26
N THR A 542 20.52 5.12 -23.74
CA THR A 542 21.82 4.44 -23.68
C THR A 542 22.40 4.46 -22.28
N ASN A 543 23.27 3.51 -21.98
CA ASN A 543 24.00 3.48 -20.72
C ASN A 543 25.19 4.46 -20.77
N ALA A 544 25.30 5.31 -19.76
CA ALA A 544 26.26 6.40 -19.70
C ALA A 544 27.72 5.93 -19.57
N THR A 545 27.95 4.69 -19.14
CA THR A 545 29.30 4.16 -18.89
C THR A 545 29.85 3.41 -20.11
N ASN A 546 29.05 2.60 -20.78
CA ASN A 546 29.49 1.72 -21.86
C ASN A 546 28.83 2.02 -23.22
N GLY A 547 27.88 2.97 -23.27
CA GLY A 547 27.17 3.36 -24.49
C GLY A 547 26.15 2.35 -25.00
N SER A 548 25.92 1.22 -24.32
CA SER A 548 24.98 0.20 -24.80
C SER A 548 23.55 0.68 -24.71
N ALA A 549 22.70 0.29 -25.66
CA ALA A 549 21.26 0.57 -25.58
C ALA A 549 20.64 -0.08 -24.34
N ILE A 550 19.74 0.63 -23.65
CA ILE A 550 18.98 0.09 -22.52
C ILE A 550 17.58 -0.26 -23.05
N PRO A 551 17.17 -1.55 -23.04
CA PRO A 551 15.80 -1.92 -23.38
C PRO A 551 14.83 -1.26 -22.40
N ASN A 552 13.74 -0.72 -22.92
CA ASN A 552 12.74 -0.03 -22.11
C ASN A 552 11.33 -0.28 -22.61
N ASN A 553 10.37 -0.07 -21.71
CA ASN A 553 8.96 0.10 -22.06
C ASN A 553 8.65 1.59 -22.06
N MET A 554 8.29 2.15 -23.22
CA MET A 554 7.91 3.54 -23.37
C MET A 554 6.41 3.65 -23.61
N THR A 555 5.74 4.49 -22.83
CA THR A 555 4.34 4.83 -23.01
C THR A 555 4.22 6.33 -23.27
N VAL A 556 3.45 6.69 -24.29
CA VAL A 556 3.09 8.07 -24.61
C VAL A 556 1.58 8.21 -24.40
N ARG A 557 1.16 9.22 -23.64
CA ARG A 557 -0.27 9.51 -23.45
C ARG A 557 -0.55 10.99 -23.24
N VAL A 558 -1.70 11.40 -23.74
CA VAL A 558 -2.31 12.70 -23.52
C VAL A 558 -3.67 12.45 -22.87
N VAL A 559 -3.93 13.14 -21.77
CA VAL A 559 -5.19 13.01 -21.03
C VAL A 559 -5.71 14.39 -20.61
N PRO A 560 -7.03 14.61 -20.62
CA PRO A 560 -7.60 15.81 -20.03
C PRO A 560 -7.49 15.77 -18.51
N GLU A 561 -7.07 16.87 -17.90
CA GLU A 561 -7.11 17.09 -16.45
C GLU A 561 -8.37 17.86 -16.05
N SER A 562 -8.75 18.89 -16.82
CA SER A 562 -10.01 19.62 -16.69
C SER A 562 -10.39 20.15 -18.06
N TYR A 563 -11.36 19.52 -18.71
CA TYR A 563 -11.76 19.87 -20.07
C TYR A 563 -13.27 20.07 -20.09
N GLN A 564 -13.70 21.32 -20.13
CA GLN A 564 -15.11 21.65 -19.91
C GLN A 564 -15.57 22.88 -20.68
N CYS A 565 -16.84 22.84 -21.05
CA CYS A 565 -17.61 23.96 -21.56
C CYS A 565 -18.55 24.44 -20.43
N LEU A 566 -18.49 25.76 -20.15
CA LEU A 566 -19.12 26.41 -19.00
C LEU A 566 -20.23 27.38 -19.40
#